data_AF-A0AAJ7L4R8-F1
#
_entry.id   AF-A0AAJ7L4R8-F1
#
_cell.length_a   1.000
_cell.length_b   1.000
_cell.length_c   1.000
_cell.angle_alpha   90.00
_cell.angle_beta   90.00
_cell.angle_gamma   90.00
#
_symmetry.space_group_name_H-M   'P 1'
#
loop_
_entity.id
_entity.type
_entity.pdbx_description
1 polymer ?
#
loop_
_entity_poly.entity_id
_entity_poly.type
_entity_poly.pdbx_seq_one_letter_code
_entity_poly.pdbx_strand_id
1 'polypeptide(L)'
;MALLIIAALVIEGCLAQSSSQRPCLEVDIARAEQQSRVIASAMVDKVLDDSSVQVAILRTLKGSSDLMNSIMILKGLRQECDLLREGDIRYFFMNSIKPGVMVSVRTPLTISLDHIDQLNSAVLKEPLARRRHMPDLPCELKYCPNNQECHEHQGQASCRCPDSCPYVAEASSVCASNNATFPSHCRLRLDSCRRSERIWVTRSGPCSTPPQLPLKHPFEAAVLTSY
;
A
#
# COMPACT_ATOMS: atom_id res chain seq x y z
N MET A 1 11.03 -71.00 23.07
CA MET A 1 12.49 -70.79 23.23
C MET A 1 12.95 -69.99 22.03
N ALA A 2 12.76 -68.66 22.06
CA ALA A 2 13.79 -67.66 22.41
C ALA A 2 14.68 -67.33 21.19
N LEU A 3 15.07 -66.11 20.83
CA LEU A 3 14.76 -64.72 21.21
C LEU A 3 15.48 -63.85 20.13
N LEU A 4 14.89 -62.71 19.76
CA LEU A 4 15.43 -61.42 19.24
C LEU A 4 16.90 -61.25 18.75
N ILE A 5 17.09 -60.41 17.72
CA ILE A 5 17.95 -59.17 17.61
C ILE A 5 17.91 -58.69 16.13
N ILE A 6 17.10 -57.67 15.76
CA ILE A 6 17.36 -56.20 15.62
C ILE A 6 18.03 -55.76 14.29
N ALA A 7 17.21 -55.02 13.51
CA ALA A 7 17.42 -53.78 12.73
C ALA A 7 18.65 -53.56 11.82
N ALA A 8 18.38 -53.27 10.54
CA ALA A 8 18.77 -52.03 9.85
C ALA A 8 18.24 -52.02 8.41
N LEU A 9 17.02 -51.52 8.18
CA LEU A 9 16.59 -51.08 6.84
C LEU A 9 16.61 -49.57 6.83
N VAL A 10 17.66 -49.05 6.21
CA VAL A 10 17.86 -47.65 5.87
C VAL A 10 16.83 -47.30 4.80
N ILE A 11 15.72 -46.71 5.22
CA ILE A 11 14.82 -45.99 4.33
C ILE A 11 15.41 -44.60 4.21
N GLU A 12 15.96 -44.27 3.05
CA GLU A 12 16.32 -42.90 2.69
C GLU A 12 15.07 -42.05 2.83
N GLY A 13 15.06 -41.26 3.90
CA GLY A 13 14.04 -40.27 4.14
C GLY A 13 14.00 -39.28 2.99
N CYS A 14 12.77 -39.01 2.52
CA CYS A 14 12.45 -37.77 1.84
C CYS A 14 13.07 -36.62 2.66
N LEU A 15 14.10 -36.00 2.10
CA LEU A 15 14.71 -34.82 2.68
C LEU A 15 13.63 -33.75 2.83
N ALA A 16 13.47 -33.39 4.10
CA ALA A 16 12.74 -32.25 4.61
C ALA A 16 12.85 -31.03 3.68
N GLN A 17 11.71 -30.62 3.12
CA GLN A 17 11.45 -29.21 2.90
C GLN A 17 10.60 -28.71 4.07
N SER A 18 11.29 -28.05 4.98
CA SER A 18 10.71 -27.21 6.00
C SER A 18 10.03 -26.01 5.34
N SER A 19 8.70 -26.01 5.27
CA SER A 19 7.95 -24.76 5.40
C SER A 19 6.93 -24.93 6.52
N SER A 20 7.18 -24.21 7.61
CA SER A 20 6.18 -23.89 8.62
C SER A 20 5.15 -22.96 7.96
N GLN A 21 4.24 -23.52 7.17
CA GLN A 21 3.11 -22.81 6.61
C GLN A 21 1.84 -23.31 7.31
N ARG A 22 1.24 -22.36 8.03
CA ARG A 22 0.05 -22.50 8.85
C ARG A 22 -1.07 -23.21 8.05
N PRO A 23 -1.96 -23.98 8.73
CA PRO A 23 -3.07 -24.74 8.11
C PRO A 23 -4.13 -23.90 7.38
N CYS A 24 -3.95 -22.58 7.30
CA CYS A 24 -4.73 -21.71 6.44
C CYS A 24 -4.18 -21.82 5.02
N LEU A 25 -4.47 -22.99 4.43
CA LEU A 25 -4.11 -23.41 3.09
C LEU A 25 -4.36 -22.28 2.07
N GLU A 26 -3.47 -22.19 1.09
CA GLU A 26 -3.62 -21.37 -0.11
C GLU A 26 -5.08 -21.38 -0.58
N VAL A 27 -5.68 -20.21 -0.58
CA VAL A 27 -7.12 -20.06 -0.59
C VAL A 27 -7.61 -20.13 -2.03
N ASP A 28 -8.23 -21.26 -2.40
CA ASP A 28 -8.93 -21.37 -3.68
C ASP A 28 -10.29 -20.65 -3.61
N ILE A 29 -10.28 -19.36 -3.96
CA ILE A 29 -11.47 -18.51 -4.03
C ILE A 29 -12.47 -19.04 -5.07
N ALA A 30 -11.98 -19.61 -6.18
CA ALA A 30 -12.84 -20.13 -7.24
C ALA A 30 -13.65 -21.35 -6.77
N ARG A 31 -13.02 -22.29 -6.06
CA ARG A 31 -13.74 -23.42 -5.46
C ARG A 31 -14.78 -22.97 -4.44
N ALA A 32 -14.42 -22.00 -3.61
CA ALA A 32 -15.33 -21.46 -2.61
C ALA A 32 -16.51 -20.72 -3.24
N GLU A 33 -16.28 -20.00 -4.34
CA GLU A 33 -17.33 -19.37 -5.14
C GLU A 33 -18.31 -20.43 -5.64
N GLN A 34 -17.82 -21.54 -6.20
CA GLN A 34 -18.67 -22.59 -6.76
C GLN A 34 -19.56 -23.27 -5.69
N GLN A 35 -19.05 -23.40 -4.48
CA GLN A 35 -19.77 -24.00 -3.35
C GLN A 35 -20.74 -23.04 -2.64
N SER A 36 -20.57 -21.73 -2.86
CA SER A 36 -21.34 -20.69 -2.17
C SER A 36 -22.41 -20.11 -3.07
N ARG A 37 -23.65 -20.08 -2.57
CA ARG A 37 -24.78 -19.44 -3.25
C ARG A 37 -24.79 -17.92 -3.04
N VAL A 38 -24.33 -17.47 -1.87
CA VAL A 38 -24.27 -16.07 -1.51
C VAL A 38 -22.83 -15.71 -1.14
N ILE A 39 -22.35 -14.60 -1.70
CA ILE A 39 -21.08 -13.99 -1.33
C ILE A 39 -21.37 -12.52 -1.09
N ALA A 40 -21.00 -12.01 0.08
CA ALA A 40 -21.22 -10.63 0.44
C ALA A 40 -20.10 -10.09 1.31
N SER A 41 -19.85 -8.78 1.23
CA SER A 41 -19.16 -8.07 2.30
C SER A 41 -20.13 -7.84 3.44
N ALA A 42 -19.71 -8.18 4.64
CA ALA A 42 -20.51 -7.95 5.83
C ALA A 42 -19.62 -7.45 6.97
N MET A 43 -20.22 -6.68 7.86
CA MET A 43 -19.61 -6.21 9.09
C MET A 43 -20.08 -7.10 10.24
N VAL A 44 -19.17 -7.53 11.10
CA VAL A 44 -19.51 -8.25 12.33
C VAL A 44 -20.15 -7.25 13.29
N ASP A 45 -21.45 -7.39 13.51
CA ASP A 45 -22.22 -6.56 14.44
C ASP A 45 -22.00 -7.03 15.88
N LYS A 46 -22.08 -8.35 16.10
CA LYS A 46 -21.87 -8.98 17.40
C LYS A 46 -21.30 -10.39 17.27
N VAL A 47 -20.38 -10.77 18.15
CA VAL A 47 -19.92 -12.16 18.28
C VAL A 47 -20.84 -12.89 19.26
N LEU A 48 -21.46 -13.99 18.81
CA LEU A 48 -22.40 -14.75 19.63
C LEU A 48 -21.70 -15.88 20.38
N ASP A 49 -20.94 -16.71 19.65
CA ASP A 49 -20.19 -17.86 20.16
C ASP A 49 -18.87 -18.03 19.38
N ASP A 50 -18.04 -19.00 19.77
CA ASP A 50 -16.77 -19.37 19.09
C ASP A 50 -16.94 -19.81 17.62
N SER A 51 -18.16 -20.01 17.13
CA SER A 51 -18.42 -20.42 15.72
C SER A 51 -19.60 -19.69 15.07
N SER A 52 -20.18 -18.72 15.78
CA SER A 52 -21.39 -18.01 15.38
C SER A 52 -21.25 -16.51 15.59
N VAL A 53 -21.62 -15.73 14.57
CA VAL A 53 -21.57 -14.27 14.61
C VAL A 53 -22.85 -13.68 14.00
N GLN A 54 -23.25 -12.53 14.49
CA GLN A 54 -24.26 -11.68 13.86
C GLN A 54 -23.54 -10.70 12.93
N VAL A 55 -23.98 -10.66 11.68
CA VAL A 55 -23.36 -9.82 10.64
C VAL A 55 -24.39 -8.94 9.95
N ALA A 56 -24.02 -7.70 9.69
CA ALA A 56 -24.78 -6.78 8.86
C ALA A 56 -24.23 -6.82 7.43
N ILE A 57 -25.06 -7.21 6.47
CA ILE A 57 -24.67 -7.31 5.06
C ILE A 57 -24.56 -5.92 4.47
N LEU A 58 -23.37 -5.56 3.97
CA LEU A 58 -23.09 -4.27 3.35
C LEU A 58 -23.34 -4.33 1.84
N ARG A 59 -22.76 -5.32 1.15
CA ARG A 59 -22.90 -5.47 -0.31
C ARG A 59 -22.85 -6.93 -0.72
N THR A 60 -23.81 -7.35 -1.53
CA THR A 60 -23.83 -8.67 -2.16
C THR A 60 -23.01 -8.65 -3.45
N LEU A 61 -22.07 -9.59 -3.57
CA LEU A 61 -21.28 -9.85 -4.79
C LEU A 61 -21.88 -10.99 -5.61
N LYS A 62 -22.43 -12.01 -4.95
CA LYS A 62 -23.13 -13.14 -5.55
C LYS A 62 -24.38 -13.47 -4.74
N GLY A 63 -25.51 -13.71 -5.40
CA GLY A 63 -26.80 -13.98 -4.74
C GLY A 63 -27.80 -12.82 -4.88
N SER A 64 -28.90 -12.85 -4.11
CA SER A 64 -29.92 -11.79 -4.17
C SER A 64 -29.43 -10.49 -3.55
N SER A 65 -29.72 -9.36 -4.21
CA SER A 65 -29.48 -8.00 -3.71
C SER A 65 -30.37 -7.62 -2.52
N ASP A 66 -31.48 -8.33 -2.30
CA ASP A 66 -32.46 -8.03 -1.24
C ASP A 66 -31.90 -8.23 0.18
N LEU A 67 -30.72 -8.85 0.26
CA LEU A 67 -29.99 -9.08 1.50
C LEU A 67 -29.19 -7.84 1.95
N MET A 68 -29.07 -6.79 1.13
CA MET A 68 -28.36 -5.57 1.52
C MET A 68 -29.02 -4.90 2.72
N ASN A 69 -28.20 -4.42 3.66
CA ASN A 69 -28.62 -3.81 4.92
C ASN A 69 -29.45 -4.72 5.85
N SER A 70 -29.48 -6.03 5.57
CA SER A 70 -30.10 -7.01 6.46
C SER A 70 -29.08 -7.56 7.46
N ILE A 71 -29.57 -7.88 8.66
CA ILE A 71 -28.80 -8.54 9.71
C ILE A 71 -29.05 -10.04 9.64
N MET A 72 -27.98 -10.82 9.63
CA MET A 72 -28.03 -12.28 9.50
C MET A 72 -27.19 -12.93 10.58
N ILE A 73 -27.64 -14.10 11.04
CA ILE A 73 -26.83 -14.94 11.93
C ILE A 73 -26.04 -15.91 11.07
N LEU A 74 -24.71 -15.80 11.13
CA LEU A 74 -23.79 -16.67 10.43
C LEU A 74 -23.22 -17.72 11.38
N LYS A 75 -23.37 -19.00 11.00
CA LYS A 75 -22.87 -20.15 11.77
C LYS A 75 -21.79 -20.91 10.98
N GLY A 76 -21.04 -21.76 11.68
CA GLY A 76 -20.07 -22.67 11.05
C GLY A 76 -18.74 -22.01 10.71
N LEU A 77 -18.37 -20.94 11.41
CA LEU A 77 -17.06 -20.33 11.27
C LEU A 77 -15.98 -21.21 11.88
N ARG A 78 -14.89 -21.45 11.12
CA ARG A 78 -13.67 -22.11 11.61
C ARG A 78 -12.70 -21.03 12.11
N GLN A 79 -12.69 -20.74 13.42
CA GLN A 79 -11.85 -19.70 14.02
C GLN A 79 -10.35 -20.05 14.09
N GLU A 80 -9.93 -21.21 13.58
CA GLU A 80 -8.53 -21.68 13.62
C GLU A 80 -7.55 -20.78 12.85
N CYS A 81 -8.05 -19.86 12.00
CA CYS A 81 -7.23 -19.04 11.12
C CYS A 81 -7.34 -17.53 11.34
N ASP A 82 -8.46 -17.03 11.87
CA ASP A 82 -8.68 -15.60 12.11
C ASP A 82 -9.77 -15.42 13.18
N LEU A 83 -9.43 -14.68 14.24
CA LEU A 83 -10.37 -14.27 15.29
C LEU A 83 -11.17 -13.06 14.77
N LEU A 84 -12.48 -13.24 14.59
CA LEU A 84 -13.39 -12.15 14.23
C LEU A 84 -13.73 -11.31 15.45
N ARG A 85 -13.70 -9.99 15.29
CA ARG A 85 -14.09 -9.02 16.32
C ARG A 85 -15.30 -8.23 15.86
N GLU A 86 -16.01 -7.65 16.82
CA GLU A 86 -17.05 -6.67 16.53
C GLU A 86 -16.46 -5.50 15.74
N GLY A 87 -17.15 -5.12 14.66
CA GLY A 87 -16.72 -4.12 13.71
C GLY A 87 -15.87 -4.63 12.54
N ASP A 88 -15.41 -5.89 12.55
CA ASP A 88 -14.62 -6.42 11.45
C ASP A 88 -15.44 -6.53 10.16
N ILE A 89 -14.86 -6.07 9.06
CA ILE A 89 -15.46 -6.18 7.73
C ILE A 89 -14.66 -7.19 6.91
N ARG A 90 -15.34 -8.24 6.45
CA ARG A 90 -14.76 -9.35 5.68
C ARG A 90 -15.69 -9.77 4.55
N TYR A 91 -15.17 -10.51 3.59
CA TYR A 91 -16.00 -11.23 2.62
C TYR A 91 -16.42 -12.57 3.19
N PHE A 92 -17.73 -12.80 3.24
CA PHE A 92 -18.31 -14.03 3.74
C PHE A 92 -18.89 -14.84 2.59
N PHE A 93 -18.54 -16.12 2.59
CA PHE A 93 -19.00 -17.14 1.64
C PHE A 93 -20.06 -17.97 2.34
N MET A 94 -21.30 -17.86 1.90
CA MET A 94 -22.45 -18.26 2.70
C MET A 94 -23.49 -19.04 1.88
N ASN A 95 -24.16 -19.96 2.56
CA ASN A 95 -25.35 -20.64 2.06
C ASN A 95 -26.52 -20.39 3.01
N SER A 96 -27.68 -20.06 2.43
CA SER A 96 -28.91 -19.90 3.20
C SER A 96 -29.44 -21.26 3.65
N ILE A 97 -29.72 -21.40 4.95
CA ILE A 97 -30.40 -22.58 5.52
C ILE A 97 -31.88 -22.24 5.75
N LYS A 98 -32.14 -21.14 6.45
CA LYS A 98 -33.46 -20.62 6.77
C LYS A 98 -33.42 -19.09 6.68
N PRO A 99 -34.57 -18.42 6.49
CA PRO A 99 -34.61 -16.96 6.55
C PRO A 99 -33.95 -16.43 7.83
N GLY A 100 -33.01 -15.50 7.71
CA GLY A 100 -32.27 -14.92 8.84
C GLY A 100 -31.04 -15.71 9.32
N VAL A 101 -30.85 -16.96 8.86
CA VAL A 101 -29.73 -17.82 9.31
C VAL A 101 -28.97 -18.39 8.11
N MET A 102 -27.68 -18.07 8.05
CA MET A 102 -26.75 -18.52 7.03
C MET A 102 -25.65 -19.39 7.63
N VAL A 103 -25.04 -20.25 6.82
CA VAL A 103 -23.85 -21.00 7.18
C VAL A 103 -22.69 -20.64 6.29
N SER A 104 -21.54 -20.43 6.94
CA SER A 104 -20.28 -20.14 6.32
C SER A 104 -19.73 -21.39 5.63
N VAL A 105 -19.36 -21.28 4.36
CA VAL A 105 -18.75 -22.37 3.59
C VAL A 105 -17.25 -22.48 3.90
N ARG A 106 -16.64 -21.34 4.23
CA ARG A 106 -15.20 -21.20 4.45
C ARG A 106 -14.89 -20.03 5.37
N THR A 107 -13.66 -19.98 5.87
CA THR A 107 -13.19 -18.85 6.67
C THR A 107 -13.37 -17.52 5.91
N PRO A 108 -13.85 -16.46 6.61
CA PRO A 108 -14.05 -15.16 6.01
C PRO A 108 -12.75 -14.60 5.46
N LEU A 109 -12.83 -13.94 4.33
CA LEU A 109 -11.66 -13.41 3.63
C LEU A 109 -11.45 -11.95 3.99
N THR A 110 -10.20 -11.56 4.22
CA THR A 110 -9.84 -10.16 4.47
C THR A 110 -10.05 -9.30 3.22
N ILE A 111 -10.34 -8.01 3.41
CA ILE A 111 -10.45 -7.08 2.28
C ILE A 111 -9.03 -6.68 1.87
N SER A 112 -8.59 -7.20 0.72
CA SER A 112 -7.31 -6.89 0.08
C SER A 112 -7.54 -6.75 -1.42
N LEU A 113 -6.71 -5.98 -2.11
CA LEU A 113 -6.80 -5.82 -3.56
C LEU A 113 -6.69 -7.18 -4.28
N ASP A 114 -5.79 -8.05 -3.85
CA ASP A 114 -5.62 -9.39 -4.44
C ASP A 114 -6.89 -10.25 -4.27
N HIS A 115 -7.48 -10.24 -3.07
CA HIS A 115 -8.74 -10.92 -2.81
C HIS A 115 -9.91 -10.34 -3.60
N ILE A 116 -9.97 -9.02 -3.80
CA ILE A 116 -11.00 -8.35 -4.60
C ILE A 116 -10.87 -8.79 -6.06
N ASP A 117 -9.66 -8.77 -6.62
CA ASP A 117 -9.41 -9.15 -8.01
C ASP A 117 -9.75 -10.63 -8.25
N GLN A 118 -9.31 -11.51 -7.35
CA GLN A 118 -9.64 -12.94 -7.41
C GLN A 118 -11.15 -13.21 -7.23
N LEU A 119 -11.82 -12.48 -6.34
CA LEU A 119 -13.25 -12.65 -6.12
C LEU A 119 -14.07 -12.14 -7.29
N ASN A 120 -13.73 -10.98 -7.84
CA ASN A 120 -14.38 -10.44 -9.03
C ASN A 120 -14.18 -11.37 -10.22
N SER A 121 -12.95 -11.88 -10.42
CA SER A 121 -12.65 -12.87 -11.46
C SER A 121 -13.49 -14.14 -11.28
N ALA A 122 -13.57 -14.69 -10.06
CA ALA A 122 -14.34 -15.89 -9.77
C ALA A 122 -15.85 -15.69 -9.99
N VAL A 123 -16.40 -14.57 -9.54
CA VAL A 123 -17.84 -14.26 -9.63
C VAL A 123 -18.26 -13.92 -11.06
N LEU A 124 -17.46 -13.13 -11.78
CA LEU A 124 -17.73 -12.72 -13.17
C LEU A 124 -17.35 -13.80 -14.19
N LYS A 125 -16.60 -14.83 -13.77
CA LYS A 125 -16.01 -15.86 -14.64
C LYS A 125 -15.09 -15.29 -15.71
N GLU A 126 -14.45 -14.18 -15.37
CA GLU A 126 -13.45 -13.54 -16.22
C GLU A 126 -12.06 -14.00 -15.80
N PRO A 127 -11.11 -14.17 -16.74
CA PRO A 127 -9.74 -14.50 -16.37
C PRO A 127 -9.15 -13.40 -15.48
N LEU A 128 -8.38 -13.79 -14.46
CA LEU A 128 -7.62 -12.85 -13.63
C LEU A 128 -6.82 -11.91 -14.53
N ALA A 129 -7.24 -10.64 -14.59
CA ALA A 129 -6.52 -9.61 -15.30
C ALA A 129 -5.26 -9.30 -14.49
N ARG A 130 -4.17 -10.05 -14.71
CA ARG A 130 -2.86 -9.60 -14.23
C ARG A 130 -2.62 -8.24 -14.87
N ARG A 131 -2.48 -7.21 -14.04
CA ARG A 131 -1.99 -5.91 -14.52
C ARG A 131 -0.75 -6.22 -15.34
N ARG A 132 -0.75 -5.78 -16.60
CA ARG A 132 0.45 -5.93 -17.43
C ARG A 132 1.57 -5.25 -16.67
N HIS A 133 2.73 -5.90 -16.63
CA HIS A 133 3.93 -5.23 -16.17
C HIS A 133 4.16 -4.05 -17.13
N MET A 134 3.85 -2.85 -16.68
CA MET A 134 4.19 -1.62 -17.39
C MET A 134 5.64 -1.36 -17.04
N PRO A 135 6.59 -1.58 -17.98
CA PRO A 135 7.99 -1.30 -17.68
C PRO A 135 8.13 0.20 -17.38
N ASP A 136 8.81 0.51 -16.29
CA ASP A 136 9.11 1.90 -15.95
C ASP A 136 9.93 2.53 -17.09
N LEU A 137 9.62 3.78 -17.42
CA LEU A 137 10.37 4.51 -18.43
C LEU A 137 11.80 4.84 -17.91
N PRO A 138 12.81 4.93 -18.77
CA PRO A 138 14.19 5.20 -18.36
C PRO A 138 14.36 6.43 -17.45
N CYS A 139 13.61 7.51 -17.68
CA CYS A 139 13.65 8.71 -16.85
C CYS A 139 12.80 8.65 -15.58
N GLU A 140 11.90 7.68 -15.46
CA GLU A 140 11.13 7.46 -14.21
C GLU A 140 12.00 6.85 -13.11
N LEU A 141 12.96 6.00 -13.48
CA LEU A 141 13.89 5.37 -12.54
C LEU A 141 15.21 6.14 -12.34
N LYS A 142 15.54 7.08 -13.23
CA LYS A 142 16.84 7.77 -13.19
C LYS A 142 16.80 9.07 -12.39
N TYR A 143 17.51 9.09 -11.26
CA TYR A 143 17.75 10.31 -10.49
C TYR A 143 18.86 11.16 -11.13
N CYS A 144 18.54 12.41 -11.47
CA CYS A 144 19.49 13.39 -12.00
C CYS A 144 19.87 14.43 -10.92
N PRO A 145 21.14 14.47 -10.46
CA PRO A 145 21.59 15.42 -9.44
C PRO A 145 21.76 16.84 -10.00
N ASN A 146 22.00 17.81 -9.11
CA ASN A 146 22.39 19.20 -9.47
C ASN A 146 21.43 19.90 -10.45
N ASN A 147 20.12 19.66 -10.30
CA ASN A 147 19.09 20.26 -11.15
C ASN A 147 19.24 19.97 -12.66
N GLN A 148 19.81 18.81 -12.99
CA GLN A 148 19.83 18.28 -14.34
C GLN A 148 18.43 17.82 -14.78
N GLU A 149 18.16 17.91 -16.09
CA GLU A 149 16.95 17.39 -16.72
C GLU A 149 17.23 16.01 -17.32
N CYS A 150 16.28 15.10 -17.13
CA CYS A 150 16.38 13.76 -17.71
C CYS A 150 15.82 13.76 -19.13
N HIS A 151 16.64 13.35 -20.09
CA HIS A 151 16.27 13.19 -21.48
C HIS A 151 16.43 11.73 -21.90
N GLU A 152 15.40 11.19 -22.53
CA GLU A 152 15.41 9.86 -23.10
C GLU A 152 15.89 9.89 -24.55
N HIS A 153 16.87 9.05 -24.87
CA HIS A 153 17.36 8.87 -26.23
C HIS A 153 17.62 7.38 -26.47
N GLN A 154 16.97 6.79 -27.48
CA GLN A 154 17.10 5.36 -27.83
C GLN A 154 16.88 4.40 -26.65
N GLY A 155 15.90 4.68 -25.79
CA GLY A 155 15.60 3.83 -24.62
C GLY A 155 16.60 3.97 -23.47
N GLN A 156 17.53 4.93 -23.54
CA GLN A 156 18.45 5.26 -22.45
C GLN A 156 18.14 6.65 -21.90
N ALA A 157 18.05 6.75 -20.57
CA ALA A 157 17.96 8.03 -19.90
C ALA A 157 19.34 8.68 -19.76
N SER A 158 19.44 9.96 -20.08
CA SER A 158 20.65 10.79 -19.94
C SER A 158 20.30 12.07 -19.18
N CYS A 159 21.12 12.43 -18.20
CA CYS A 159 20.95 13.68 -17.47
C CYS A 159 21.74 14.77 -18.19
N ARG A 160 21.08 15.88 -18.52
CA ARG A 160 21.70 17.02 -19.21
C ARG A 160 21.32 18.32 -18.53
N CYS A 161 22.18 19.33 -18.66
CA CYS A 161 21.82 20.68 -18.22
C CYS A 161 20.85 21.32 -19.23
N PRO A 162 19.96 22.21 -18.77
CA PRO A 162 19.17 23.02 -19.69
C PRO A 162 20.09 23.82 -20.61
N ASP A 163 19.84 23.84 -21.92
CA ASP A 163 20.69 24.58 -22.85
C ASP A 163 20.49 26.09 -22.74
N SER A 164 19.24 26.50 -22.52
CA SER A 164 18.86 27.90 -22.39
C SER A 164 17.69 28.07 -21.42
N CYS A 165 17.58 29.28 -20.89
CA CYS A 165 16.42 29.70 -20.11
C CYS A 165 15.70 30.79 -20.90
N PRO A 166 14.35 30.76 -20.98
CA PRO A 166 13.60 31.88 -21.53
C PRO A 166 13.90 33.15 -20.73
N TYR A 167 13.88 34.30 -21.41
CA TYR A 167 14.01 35.58 -20.74
C TYR A 167 12.75 35.82 -19.89
N VAL A 168 12.92 35.89 -18.57
CA VAL A 168 11.85 36.19 -17.61
C VAL A 168 12.20 37.50 -16.92
N ALA A 169 11.21 38.38 -16.77
CA ALA A 169 11.39 39.70 -16.15
C ALA A 169 12.00 39.64 -14.74
N GLU A 170 12.67 40.72 -14.32
CA GLU A 170 13.40 40.86 -13.04
C GLU A 170 12.55 40.55 -11.79
N ALA A 171 11.22 40.61 -11.89
CA ALA A 171 10.27 40.31 -10.81
C ALA A 171 10.23 38.83 -10.38
N SER A 172 11.05 37.95 -10.97
CA SER A 172 11.13 36.52 -10.64
C SER A 172 12.42 36.11 -9.93
N SER A 173 13.17 37.08 -9.37
CA SER A 173 14.42 36.80 -8.66
C SER A 173 14.24 35.84 -7.48
N VAL A 174 15.28 35.06 -7.19
CA VAL A 174 15.29 34.07 -6.11
C VAL A 174 16.63 34.09 -5.37
N CYS A 175 16.57 33.90 -4.05
CA CYS A 175 17.74 33.73 -3.20
C CYS A 175 18.05 32.23 -3.06
N ALA A 176 19.27 31.86 -3.42
CA ALA A 176 19.76 30.49 -3.34
C ALA A 176 20.37 30.14 -1.98
N SER A 177 20.61 28.85 -1.74
CA SER A 177 21.28 28.32 -0.54
C SER A 177 22.71 28.83 -0.34
N ASN A 178 23.40 29.23 -1.41
CA ASN A 178 24.73 29.83 -1.36
C ASN A 178 24.71 31.36 -1.12
N ASN A 179 23.57 31.91 -0.70
CA ASN A 179 23.34 33.33 -0.47
C ASN A 179 23.55 34.21 -1.72
N ALA A 180 23.50 33.62 -2.92
CA ALA A 180 23.53 34.33 -4.19
C ALA A 180 22.12 34.58 -4.73
N THR A 181 21.91 35.78 -5.28
CA THR A 181 20.66 36.14 -5.95
C THR A 181 20.71 35.71 -7.41
N PHE A 182 19.73 34.91 -7.83
CA PHE A 182 19.54 34.54 -9.23
C PHE A 182 18.33 35.28 -9.82
N PRO A 183 18.38 35.67 -11.10
CA PRO A 183 17.30 36.42 -11.73
C PRO A 183 16.02 35.59 -11.93
N SER A 184 16.13 34.26 -12.00
CA SER A 184 14.98 33.35 -12.10
C SER A 184 15.33 31.94 -11.60
N HIS A 185 14.30 31.14 -11.31
CA HIS A 185 14.47 29.72 -10.95
C HIS A 185 15.19 28.93 -12.05
N CYS A 186 14.95 29.23 -13.33
CA CYS A 186 15.64 28.55 -14.43
C CYS A 186 17.14 28.86 -14.40
N ARG A 187 17.52 30.12 -14.15
CA ARG A 187 18.93 30.51 -14.12
C ARG A 187 19.69 29.88 -12.96
N LEU A 188 19.03 29.71 -11.82
CA LEU A 188 19.56 28.95 -10.69
C LEU A 188 19.79 27.48 -11.05
N ARG A 189 18.80 26.80 -11.65
CA ARG A 189 18.95 25.40 -12.10
C ARG A 189 20.11 25.24 -13.09
N LEU A 190 20.22 26.16 -14.04
CA LEU A 190 21.30 26.15 -15.02
C LEU A 190 22.68 26.31 -14.38
N ASP A 191 22.83 27.27 -13.46
CA ASP A 191 24.11 27.52 -12.78
C ASP A 191 24.47 26.36 -11.85
N SER A 192 23.50 25.83 -11.10
CA SER A 192 23.63 24.61 -10.28
C SER A 192 24.13 23.43 -11.12
N CYS A 193 23.54 23.24 -12.30
CA CYS A 193 23.91 22.16 -13.20
C CYS A 193 25.32 22.34 -13.80
N ARG A 194 25.66 23.54 -14.26
CA ARG A 194 26.97 23.85 -14.85
C ARG A 194 28.10 23.79 -13.83
N ARG A 195 27.85 24.19 -12.59
CA ARG A 195 28.82 24.12 -11.49
C ARG A 195 28.88 22.75 -10.82
N SER A 196 27.98 21.84 -11.19
CA SER A 196 27.81 20.54 -10.51
C SER A 196 27.63 20.69 -8.99
N GLU A 197 26.94 21.76 -8.58
CA GLU A 197 26.71 22.10 -7.17
C GLU A 197 25.22 21.99 -6.86
N ARG A 198 24.88 21.41 -5.70
CA ARG A 198 23.49 21.27 -5.26
C ARG A 198 22.99 22.59 -4.65
N ILE A 199 22.38 23.42 -5.49
CA ILE A 199 21.80 24.70 -5.10
C ILE A 199 20.28 24.60 -5.15
N TRP A 200 19.60 25.07 -4.11
CA TRP A 200 18.15 25.16 -4.05
C TRP A 200 17.71 26.57 -3.67
N VAL A 201 16.46 26.90 -4.00
CA VAL A 201 15.86 28.18 -3.62
C VAL A 201 15.55 28.18 -2.13
N THR A 202 16.07 29.18 -1.41
CA THR A 202 15.77 29.44 0.00
C THR A 202 14.59 30.39 0.14
N ARG A 203 14.51 31.43 -0.72
CA ARG A 203 13.47 32.45 -0.65
C ARG A 203 13.22 33.05 -2.04
N SER A 204 11.98 33.44 -2.32
CA SER A 204 11.64 34.30 -3.45
C SER A 204 12.12 35.74 -3.21
N GLY A 205 12.58 36.42 -4.25
CA GLY A 205 13.22 37.73 -4.17
C GLY A 205 14.75 37.66 -3.98
N PRO A 206 15.44 38.81 -3.98
CA PRO A 206 16.89 38.87 -3.81
C PRO A 206 17.31 38.41 -2.41
N CYS A 207 18.50 37.83 -2.30
CA CYS A 207 19.12 37.60 -1.00
C CYS A 207 19.33 38.95 -0.31
N SER A 208 18.90 39.04 0.94
CA SER A 208 19.30 40.14 1.80
C SER A 208 20.82 40.03 1.97
N THR A 209 21.60 41.01 1.52
CA THR A 209 22.95 41.18 2.05
C THR A 209 22.80 41.21 3.57
N PRO A 210 23.55 40.41 4.36
CA PRO A 210 23.40 40.51 5.80
C PRO A 210 23.69 41.97 6.18
N PRO A 211 22.73 42.73 6.76
CA PRO A 211 23.15 43.88 7.53
C PRO A 211 24.06 43.30 8.63
N GLN A 212 25.25 43.86 8.79
CA GLN A 212 26.01 43.65 10.03
C GLN A 212 25.21 44.26 11.18
N LEU A 213 24.22 43.52 11.69
CA LEU A 213 23.62 43.80 12.98
C LEU A 213 23.35 42.47 13.70
N PRO A 214 23.75 42.35 14.97
CA PRO A 214 23.64 41.11 15.71
C PRO A 214 22.18 40.71 15.85
N LEU A 215 21.92 39.42 15.64
CA LEU A 215 20.64 38.77 15.94
C LEU A 215 20.35 38.94 17.44
N LYS A 216 19.55 39.95 17.81
CA LYS A 216 18.86 39.93 19.10
C LYS A 216 17.74 38.92 18.99
N HIS A 217 17.87 37.80 19.70
CA HIS A 217 16.77 36.87 19.89
C HIS A 217 15.65 37.55 20.67
N PRO A 218 14.37 37.31 20.34
CA PRO A 218 13.23 37.94 21.02
C PRO A 218 13.00 37.48 22.47
N PHE A 219 13.91 36.68 23.06
CA PHE A 219 13.74 36.08 24.38
C PHE A 219 14.54 36.74 25.52
N GLU A 220 15.39 37.74 25.25
CA GLU A 220 16.20 38.42 26.29
C GLU A 220 15.69 39.81 26.70
N ALA A 221 14.50 40.22 26.27
CA ALA A 221 13.94 41.54 26.60
C ALA A 221 13.03 41.57 27.85
N ALA A 222 12.96 40.49 28.63
CA ALA A 222 12.00 40.37 29.73
C ALA A 222 12.58 39.88 31.07
N VAL A 223 13.83 40.23 31.38
CA VAL A 223 14.33 40.16 32.76
C VAL A 223 15.17 41.40 32.98
N LEU A 224 14.58 42.45 33.56
CA LEU A 224 15.21 43.46 34.44
C LEU A 224 14.25 44.63 34.65
N THR A 225 13.17 44.40 35.40
CA THR A 225 12.53 45.43 36.23
C THR A 225 11.94 44.77 37.47
N SER A 226 12.80 44.48 38.45
CA SER A 226 12.40 44.38 39.85
C SER A 226 13.62 44.66 40.74
N TYR A 227 13.85 45.93 41.03
CA TYR A 227 14.35 46.45 42.31
C TYR A 227 13.97 47.93 42.39
#